data_AF-A0A2V7XE76-F1
#
_entry.id   AF-A0A2V7XE76-F1
#
_cell.length_a   1.000
_cell.length_b   1.000
_cell.length_c   1.000
_cell.angle_alpha   90.00
_cell.angle_beta   90.00
_cell.angle_gamma   90.00
#
_symmetry.space_group_name_H-M   'P 1'
#
loop_
_entity.id
_entity.type
_entity.pdbx_description
1 polymer ?
#
loop_
_entity_poly.entity_id
_entity_poly.type
_entity_poly.pdbx_seq_one_letter_code
_entity_poly.pdbx_strand_id
1 'polypeptide(L)'
;MPRPTIGEAAATVFGYLRGLHATHYLDLGIRMGLFSALAQKPRSAEALARDLGLHPPYVRGFCEMGHHLQILDREGATYGLAPEMDRLLASPDDAYFLGGFPPVHLRVAEDYRLYPELFRSGAVHPYQEHSQASSRMSRALRAPCPGCSWTWPPRNCLTCCIGSRPAGAFSTSDAGRAMPWRPSPSASRI
;
A
#
# COMPACT_ATOMS: atom_id res chain seq x y z
N MET A 1 -19.50 -23.45 8.77
CA MET A 1 -18.41 -22.61 9.30
C MET A 1 -18.62 -22.48 10.80
N PRO A 2 -17.66 -22.84 11.65
CA PRO A 2 -17.77 -22.65 13.09
C PRO A 2 -17.81 -21.16 13.45
N ARG A 3 -18.47 -20.83 14.57
CA ARG A 3 -18.55 -19.46 15.09
C ARG A 3 -17.18 -19.04 15.65
N PRO A 4 -16.66 -17.84 15.34
CA PRO A 4 -15.40 -17.37 15.91
C PRO A 4 -15.51 -17.14 17.42
N THR A 5 -14.41 -17.39 18.12
CA THR A 5 -14.19 -17.01 19.51
C THR A 5 -14.06 -15.48 19.64
N ILE A 6 -14.16 -14.96 20.87
CA ILE A 6 -13.97 -13.52 21.13
C ILE A 6 -12.57 -13.04 20.75
N GLY A 7 -11.54 -13.88 20.94
CA GLY A 7 -10.15 -13.57 20.59
C GLY A 7 -9.96 -13.42 19.08
N GLU A 8 -10.54 -14.33 18.29
CA GLU A 8 -10.49 -14.27 16.83
C GLU A 8 -11.25 -13.07 16.27
N ALA A 9 -12.42 -12.76 16.85
CA ALA A 9 -13.18 -11.57 16.51
C ALA A 9 -12.40 -10.29 16.84
N ALA A 10 -11.79 -10.20 18.02
CA ALA A 10 -10.96 -9.06 18.41
C ALA A 10 -9.74 -8.89 17.49
N ALA A 11 -9.04 -9.98 17.17
CA ALA A 11 -7.89 -9.96 16.26
C ALA A 11 -8.28 -9.43 14.87
N THR A 12 -9.46 -9.78 14.39
CA THR A 12 -10.01 -9.27 13.13
C THR A 12 -10.19 -7.75 13.19
N VAL A 13 -10.85 -7.24 14.24
CA VAL A 13 -11.06 -5.79 14.42
C VAL A 13 -9.73 -5.04 14.54
N PHE A 14 -8.78 -5.54 15.35
CA PHE A 14 -7.45 -4.95 15.45
C PHE A 14 -6.69 -4.98 14.13
N GLY A 15 -6.91 -6.00 13.29
CA GLY A 15 -6.38 -6.05 11.93
C GLY A 15 -6.80 -4.84 11.09
N TYR A 16 -8.08 -4.45 11.16
CA TYR A 16 -8.60 -3.27 10.46
C TYR A 16 -8.04 -1.95 11.02
N LEU A 17 -7.97 -1.82 12.35
CA LEU A 17 -7.38 -0.63 12.99
C LEU A 17 -5.90 -0.46 12.63
N ARG A 18 -5.14 -1.57 12.62
CA ARG A 18 -3.75 -1.58 12.15
C ARG A 18 -3.66 -1.18 10.68
N GLY A 19 -4.58 -1.62 9.82
CA GLY A 19 -4.63 -1.22 8.42
C GLY A 19 -4.85 0.28 8.22
N LEU A 20 -5.71 0.90 9.04
CA LEU A 20 -5.90 2.35 9.04
C LEU A 20 -4.60 3.08 9.41
N HIS A 21 -3.93 2.65 10.48
CA HIS A 21 -2.67 3.25 10.91
C HIS A 21 -1.57 3.08 9.87
N ALA A 22 -1.48 1.90 9.25
CA ALA A 22 -0.56 1.63 8.17
C ALA A 22 -0.82 2.55 6.96
N THR A 23 -2.09 2.84 6.64
CA THR A 23 -2.43 3.75 5.54
C THR A 23 -1.90 5.17 5.80
N HIS A 24 -2.06 5.69 7.02
CA HIS A 24 -1.47 6.98 7.41
C HIS A 24 0.07 6.94 7.41
N TYR A 25 0.66 5.84 7.87
CA TYR A 25 2.11 5.64 7.88
C TYR A 25 2.70 5.69 6.47
N LEU A 26 2.08 4.99 5.52
CA LEU A 26 2.51 4.97 4.11
C LEU A 26 2.44 6.36 3.49
N ASP A 27 1.30 7.04 3.63
CA ASP A 27 1.13 8.42 3.14
C ASP A 27 2.19 9.38 3.71
N LEU A 28 2.47 9.29 5.01
CA LEU A 28 3.51 10.09 5.64
C LEU A 28 4.89 9.79 5.06
N GLY A 29 5.25 8.51 4.93
CA GLY A 29 6.53 8.08 4.37
C GLY A 29 6.78 8.59 2.95
N ILE A 30 5.74 8.58 2.12
CA ILE A 30 5.77 9.05 0.73
C ILE A 30 5.90 10.58 0.68
N ARG A 31 5.04 11.31 1.40
CA ARG A 31 5.04 12.78 1.39
C ARG A 31 6.34 13.39 1.92
N MET A 32 6.98 12.72 2.88
CA MET A 32 8.23 13.17 3.48
C MET A 32 9.48 12.66 2.75
N GLY A 33 9.33 11.85 1.69
CA GLY A 33 10.45 11.27 0.94
C GLY A 33 11.27 10.23 1.71
N LEU A 34 10.74 9.70 2.81
CA LEU A 34 11.43 8.76 3.69
C LEU A 34 11.72 7.42 2.98
N PHE A 35 10.75 6.88 2.26
CA PHE A 35 10.95 5.63 1.50
C PHE A 35 11.93 5.81 0.34
N SER A 36 11.83 6.91 -0.42
CA SER A 36 12.76 7.22 -1.50
C SER A 36 14.21 7.38 -0.99
N ALA A 37 14.40 7.95 0.19
CA ALA A 37 15.71 7.98 0.81
C ALA A 37 16.20 6.57 1.16
N LEU A 38 15.39 5.79 1.89
CA LEU A 38 15.73 4.43 2.33
C LEU A 38 15.98 3.45 1.17
N ALA A 39 15.31 3.63 0.03
CA ALA A 39 15.54 2.84 -1.18
C ALA A 39 16.94 3.03 -1.78
N GLN A 40 17.57 4.19 -1.57
CA GLN A 40 18.94 4.41 -2.05
C GLN A 40 19.97 3.64 -1.22
N LYS A 41 19.76 3.58 0.10
CA LYS A 41 20.58 2.81 1.04
C LYS A 41 19.95 2.78 2.43
N PRO A 42 20.19 1.71 3.21
CA PRO A 42 19.86 1.66 4.62
C PRO A 42 20.52 2.80 5.41
N ARG A 43 19.83 3.33 6.42
CA ARG A 43 20.30 4.45 7.27
C ARG A 43 19.83 4.31 8.71
N SER A 44 20.57 4.89 9.66
CA SER A 44 20.03 5.12 11.00
C SER A 44 18.96 6.20 10.97
N ALA A 45 18.09 6.23 11.98
CA ALA A 45 17.06 7.26 12.09
C ALA A 45 17.65 8.68 12.15
N GLU A 46 18.79 8.86 12.83
CA GLU A 46 19.49 10.14 12.94
C GLU A 46 20.10 10.56 11.60
N ALA A 47 20.68 9.61 10.85
CA ALA A 47 21.21 9.88 9.53
C ALA A 47 20.10 10.25 8.54
N LEU A 48 18.99 9.50 8.56
CA LEU A 48 17.82 9.78 7.72
C LEU A 48 17.19 11.14 8.05
N ALA A 49 17.08 11.47 9.34
CA ALA A 49 16.59 12.76 9.78
C ALA A 49 17.47 13.91 9.29
N ARG A 50 18.80 13.78 9.42
CA ARG A 50 19.75 14.78 8.93
C ARG A 50 19.69 14.94 7.42
N ASP A 51 19.65 13.84 6.66
CA ASP A 51 19.62 13.85 5.20
C ASP A 51 18.37 14.55 4.65
N LEU A 52 17.23 14.45 5.36
CA LEU A 52 15.95 15.03 4.95
C LEU A 52 15.58 16.35 5.67
N GLY A 53 16.45 16.84 6.57
CA GLY A 53 16.15 18.04 7.36
C GLY A 53 14.96 17.88 8.33
N LEU A 54 14.75 16.67 8.85
CA LEU A 54 13.63 16.33 9.74
C LEU A 54 14.05 16.23 11.20
N HIS A 55 13.07 16.29 12.10
CA HIS A 55 13.29 16.18 13.53
C HIS A 55 13.58 14.71 13.95
N PRO A 56 14.74 14.40 14.53
CA PRO A 56 15.17 13.00 14.73
C PRO A 56 14.22 12.11 15.56
N PRO A 57 13.59 12.58 16.66
CA PRO A 57 12.61 11.79 17.39
C PRO A 57 11.41 11.31 16.55
N TYR A 58 10.91 12.13 15.61
CA TYR A 58 9.81 11.73 14.73
C TYR A 58 10.26 10.69 13.71
N VAL A 59 11.47 10.85 13.15
CA VAL A 59 12.04 9.86 12.22
C VAL A 59 12.31 8.54 12.93
N ARG A 60 12.77 8.57 14.19
CA ARG A 60 12.91 7.34 15.00
C ARG A 60 11.57 6.63 15.16
N GLY A 61 10.52 7.35 15.56
CA GLY A 61 9.18 6.76 15.70
C GLY A 61 8.65 6.18 14.39
N PHE A 62 8.92 6.87 13.27
CA PHE A 62 8.59 6.35 11.94
C PHE A 62 9.35 5.05 11.62
N CYS A 63 10.65 4.99 11.88
CA CYS A 63 11.45 3.79 11.62
C CYS A 63 11.00 2.59 12.47
N GLU A 64 10.75 2.80 13.77
CA GLU A 64 10.28 1.74 14.67
C GLU A 64 8.88 1.24 14.27
N MET A 65 7.96 2.14 13.92
CA MET A 65 6.64 1.74 13.39
C MET A 65 6.77 0.96 12.08
N GLY A 66 7.63 1.41 11.17
CA GLY A 66 7.88 0.71 9.90
C GLY A 66 8.41 -0.71 10.09
N HIS A 67 9.27 -0.90 11.10
CA HIS A 67 9.76 -2.21 11.48
C HIS A 67 8.65 -3.11 12.02
N HIS A 68 7.81 -2.60 12.93
CA HIS A 68 6.66 -3.34 13.45
C HIS A 68 5.61 -3.69 12.39
N LEU A 69 5.47 -2.86 11.35
CA LEU A 69 4.61 -3.11 10.21
C LEU A 69 5.24 -4.02 9.14
N GLN A 70 6.49 -4.46 9.33
CA GLN A 70 7.25 -5.27 8.37
C GLN A 70 7.43 -4.59 7.01
N ILE A 71 7.43 -3.25 7.00
CA ILE A 71 7.75 -2.43 5.83
C ILE A 71 9.25 -2.14 5.80
N LEU A 72 9.86 -2.03 6.98
CA LEU A 72 11.29 -1.82 7.17
C LEU A 72 11.93 -3.02 7.87
N ASP A 73 13.12 -3.39 7.42
CA ASP A 73 14.01 -4.26 8.17
C ASP A 73 14.96 -3.41 9.02
N ARG A 74 15.39 -3.97 10.16
CA ARG A 74 16.29 -3.33 11.10
C ARG A 74 17.49 -4.20 11.36
N GLU A 75 18.68 -3.63 11.14
CA GLU A 75 19.97 -4.22 11.47
C GLU A 75 20.71 -3.30 12.44
N GLY A 76 20.69 -3.66 13.73
CA GLY A 76 21.25 -2.81 14.79
C GLY A 76 20.53 -1.46 14.89
N ALA A 77 21.23 -0.38 14.52
CA ALA A 77 20.69 0.98 14.50
C ALA A 77 20.23 1.44 13.11
N THR A 78 20.40 0.60 12.09
CA THR A 78 20.15 0.93 10.69
C THR A 78 18.82 0.33 10.24
N TYR A 79 18.08 1.09 9.45
CA TYR A 79 16.82 0.69 8.84
C TYR A 79 16.97 0.65 7.32
N GLY A 80 16.41 -0.38 6.69
CA GLY A 80 16.28 -0.51 5.25
C GLY A 80 14.84 -0.84 4.87
N LEU A 81 14.46 -0.65 3.61
CA LEU A 81 13.18 -1.19 3.11
C LEU A 81 13.25 -2.71 3.10
N ALA A 82 12.19 -3.36 3.58
CA ALA A 82 12.05 -4.81 3.46
C ALA A 82 12.00 -5.24 1.98
N PRO A 83 12.25 -6.52 1.64
CA PRO A 83 12.30 -6.99 0.26
C PRO A 83 11.07 -6.55 -0.58
N GLU A 84 11.33 -6.07 -1.79
CA GLU A 84 10.35 -5.52 -2.75
C GLU A 84 9.60 -4.25 -2.32
N MET A 85 9.78 -3.75 -1.09
CA MET A 85 9.08 -2.53 -0.64
C MET A 85 9.57 -1.26 -1.33
N ASP A 86 10.79 -1.26 -1.87
CA ASP A 86 11.31 -0.20 -2.73
C ASP A 86 10.48 -0.05 -4.01
N ARG A 87 10.16 -1.15 -4.68
CA ARG A 87 9.32 -1.14 -5.88
C ARG A 87 7.91 -0.66 -5.59
N LEU A 88 7.34 -1.09 -4.46
CA LEU A 88 5.98 -0.72 -4.06
C LEU A 88 5.85 0.73 -3.58
N LEU A 89 6.86 1.26 -2.88
CA LEU A 89 6.73 2.52 -2.12
C LEU A 89 7.69 3.63 -2.53
N ALA A 90 8.74 3.33 -3.30
CA ALA A 90 9.80 4.28 -3.64
C ALA A 90 10.10 4.43 -5.14
N SER A 91 9.45 3.63 -6.01
CA SER A 91 9.69 3.63 -7.47
C SER A 91 8.43 4.04 -8.26
N PRO A 92 8.14 5.35 -8.44
CA PRO A 92 6.91 5.83 -9.10
C PRO A 92 6.68 5.33 -10.53
N ASP A 93 7.75 4.94 -11.22
CA ASP A 93 7.70 4.44 -12.60
C ASP A 93 7.51 2.92 -12.68
N ASP A 94 7.54 2.20 -11.54
CA ASP A 94 7.26 0.76 -11.50
C ASP A 94 5.76 0.50 -11.63
N ALA A 95 5.37 -0.50 -12.44
CA ALA A 95 3.98 -0.89 -12.63
C ALA A 95 3.28 -1.35 -11.34
N TYR A 96 4.05 -1.76 -10.33
CA TYR A 96 3.55 -2.17 -9.02
C TYR A 96 3.61 -1.05 -7.98
N PHE A 97 3.95 0.19 -8.36
CA PHE A 97 4.00 1.29 -7.42
C PHE A 97 2.63 1.57 -6.78
N LEU A 98 2.57 1.44 -5.45
CA LEU A 98 1.36 1.65 -4.65
C LEU A 98 1.35 2.98 -3.91
N GLY A 99 2.39 3.81 -4.02
CA GLY A 99 2.47 5.07 -3.28
C GLY A 99 1.39 6.11 -3.65
N GLY A 100 0.68 5.91 -4.75
CA GLY A 100 -0.49 6.74 -5.10
C GLY A 100 -1.75 6.43 -4.27
N PHE A 101 -1.87 5.25 -3.67
CA PHE A 101 -3.11 4.79 -3.05
C PHE A 101 -3.40 5.35 -1.65
N PRO A 102 -2.43 5.48 -0.73
CA PRO A 102 -2.67 6.04 0.60
C PRO A 102 -3.40 7.39 0.59
N PRO A 103 -2.98 8.43 -0.16
CA PRO A 103 -3.67 9.72 -0.15
C PRO A 103 -5.11 9.64 -0.69
N VAL A 104 -5.42 8.70 -1.59
CA VAL A 104 -6.80 8.48 -2.08
C VAL A 104 -7.67 7.88 -0.99
N HIS A 105 -7.16 6.93 -0.22
CA HIS A 105 -7.93 6.32 0.87
C HIS A 105 -8.11 7.28 2.04
N LEU A 106 -7.08 8.07 2.36
CA LEU A 106 -7.18 9.11 3.38
C LEU A 106 -8.15 10.21 2.99
N ARG A 107 -8.29 10.49 1.68
CA ARG A 107 -9.32 11.38 1.17
C ARG A 107 -10.72 10.84 1.46
N VAL A 108 -11.01 9.61 1.06
CA VAL A 108 -12.32 8.97 1.29
C VAL A 108 -12.59 8.83 2.79
N ALA A 109 -11.55 8.68 3.61
CA ALA A 109 -11.70 8.64 5.06
C ALA A 109 -12.21 9.95 5.68
N GLU A 110 -12.13 11.09 4.98
CA GLU A 110 -12.74 12.34 5.42
C GLU A 110 -14.27 12.20 5.54
N ASP A 111 -14.89 11.42 4.65
CA ASP A 111 -16.34 11.19 4.61
C ASP A 111 -16.85 10.41 5.83
N TYR A 112 -16.01 9.60 6.47
CA TYR A 112 -16.41 8.86 7.67
C TYR A 112 -16.88 9.78 8.80
N ARG A 113 -16.44 11.06 8.80
CA ARG A 113 -16.93 12.07 9.75
C ARG A 113 -18.34 12.55 9.44
N LEU A 114 -18.75 12.50 8.16
CA LEU A 114 -20.06 12.94 7.69
C LEU A 114 -21.12 11.84 7.85
N TYR A 115 -20.70 10.58 7.76
CA TYR A 115 -21.62 9.43 7.75
C TYR A 115 -22.64 9.41 8.88
N PRO A 116 -22.31 9.68 10.16
CA PRO A 116 -23.33 9.68 11.21
C PRO A 116 -24.54 10.57 10.89
N GLU A 117 -24.35 11.70 10.21
CA GLU A 117 -25.43 12.59 9.82
C GLU A 117 -26.08 12.20 8.50
N LEU A 118 -25.31 11.76 7.50
CA LEU A 118 -25.85 11.29 6.23
C LEU A 118 -26.76 10.06 6.42
N PHE A 119 -26.40 9.14 7.33
CA PHE A 119 -27.23 8.00 7.69
C PHE A 119 -28.56 8.39 8.35
N ARG A 120 -28.61 9.52 9.08
CA ARG A 120 -29.84 10.01 9.71
C ARG A 120 -30.73 10.77 8.73
N SER A 121 -30.12 11.65 7.95
CA SER A 121 -30.84 12.58 7.06
C SER A 121 -31.21 11.97 5.72
N GLY A 122 -30.50 10.93 5.27
CA GLY A 122 -30.62 10.40 3.91
C GLY A 122 -30.04 11.33 2.83
N ALA A 123 -29.35 12.40 3.23
CA ALA A 123 -28.67 13.28 2.30
C ALA A 123 -27.52 12.57 1.58
N VAL A 124 -27.16 13.07 0.39
CA VAL A 124 -26.08 12.53 -0.43
C VAL A 124 -24.89 13.48 -0.38
N HIS A 125 -23.69 12.94 -0.23
CA HIS A 125 -22.44 13.68 -0.39
C HIS A 125 -21.73 13.23 -1.68
N PRO A 126 -21.83 13.98 -2.79
CA PRO A 126 -21.19 13.66 -4.04
C PRO A 126 -19.66 13.69 -3.97
N TYR A 127 -19.01 12.82 -4.74
CA TYR A 127 -17.55 12.75 -4.81
C TYR A 127 -16.90 14.10 -5.19
N GLN A 128 -17.59 14.92 -5.99
CA GLN A 128 -17.10 16.23 -6.45
C GLN A 128 -16.95 17.27 -5.33
N GLU A 129 -17.62 17.07 -4.18
CA GLU A 129 -17.59 18.00 -3.05
C GLU A 129 -16.38 17.78 -2.11
N HIS A 130 -15.57 16.74 -2.36
CA HIS A 130 -14.29 16.56 -1.69
C HIS A 130 -13.33 17.71 -2.05
N SER A 131 -12.63 18.28 -1.06
CA SER A 131 -11.74 19.44 -1.28
C SER A 131 -10.69 19.14 -2.37
N GLN A 132 -10.32 20.06 -3.26
CA GLN A 132 -9.41 19.71 -4.38
C GLN A 132 -7.92 19.54 -4.00
N ALA A 133 -7.59 19.54 -2.71
CA ALA A 133 -6.25 19.75 -2.15
C ALA A 133 -5.14 18.71 -2.50
N SER A 134 -5.39 17.73 -3.37
CA SER A 134 -4.32 16.84 -3.89
C SER A 134 -4.64 16.28 -5.27
N SER A 135 -4.79 17.17 -6.25
CA SER A 135 -5.13 16.87 -7.65
C SER A 135 -3.97 16.28 -8.48
N ARG A 136 -3.01 15.56 -7.87
CA ARG A 136 -1.96 14.85 -8.64
C ARG A 136 -2.50 13.58 -9.30
N MET A 137 -3.38 12.83 -8.62
CA MET A 137 -4.01 11.62 -9.20
C MET A 137 -4.96 11.96 -10.35
N SER A 138 -5.74 13.03 -10.23
CA SER A 138 -6.67 13.46 -11.27
C SER A 138 -5.94 13.86 -12.56
N ARG A 139 -4.65 14.21 -12.49
CA ARG A 139 -3.82 14.52 -13.66
C ARG A 139 -3.20 13.24 -14.25
N ALA A 140 -2.82 12.26 -13.42
CA ALA A 140 -2.33 10.95 -13.86
C ALA A 140 -3.42 10.09 -14.53
N LEU A 141 -4.65 10.10 -13.97
CA LEU A 141 -5.81 9.43 -14.58
C LEU A 141 -6.36 10.14 -15.84
N ARG A 142 -5.88 11.36 -16.12
CA ARG A 142 -6.19 12.13 -17.34
C ARG A 142 -5.03 12.16 -18.34
N ALA A 143 -3.92 11.51 -18.05
CA ALA A 143 -2.85 11.38 -19.02
C ALA A 143 -3.30 10.42 -20.13
N PRO A 144 -3.26 10.83 -21.41
CA PRO A 144 -3.50 9.89 -22.51
C PRO A 144 -2.42 8.81 -22.44
N CYS A 145 -2.84 7.54 -22.49
CA CYS A 145 -1.93 6.42 -22.59
C CYS A 145 -1.09 6.59 -23.87
N PRO A 146 0.26 6.59 -23.81
CA PRO A 146 1.08 6.77 -25.01
C PRO A 146 0.76 5.67 -26.02
N GLY A 147 0.19 6.04 -27.17
CA GLY A 147 -0.19 5.10 -28.25
C GLY A 147 -1.68 4.77 -28.34
N CYS A 148 -2.54 5.33 -27.48
CA CYS A 148 -3.99 5.10 -27.55
C CYS A 148 -4.69 6.34 -28.12
N SER A 149 -5.17 6.27 -29.37
CA SER A 149 -5.78 7.39 -30.10
C SER A 149 -7.28 7.61 -29.81
N TRP A 150 -7.85 6.92 -28.82
CA TRP A 150 -9.29 6.99 -28.55
C TRP A 150 -9.63 8.10 -27.55
N THR A 151 -10.47 9.04 -27.98
CA THR A 151 -11.13 10.02 -27.12
C THR A 151 -12.20 9.34 -26.26
N TRP A 152 -12.27 9.79 -25.01
CA TRP A 152 -13.17 9.35 -23.94
C TRP A 152 -14.66 9.32 -24.37
N PRO A 153 -15.54 8.40 -23.87
CA PRO A 153 -15.32 7.27 -22.95
C PRO A 153 -15.58 5.88 -23.58
N PRO A 154 -14.87 4.82 -23.13
CA PRO A 154 -15.65 3.65 -22.73
C PRO A 154 -15.15 2.93 -21.45
N ARG A 155 -16.06 2.11 -20.92
CA ARG A 155 -16.20 1.63 -19.53
C ARG A 155 -15.12 0.70 -18.95
N ASN A 156 -14.03 0.34 -19.63
CA ASN A 156 -13.17 -0.77 -19.16
C ASN A 156 -11.66 -0.57 -19.41
N CYS A 157 -11.05 0.44 -18.78
CA CYS A 157 -9.59 0.65 -18.86
C CYS A 157 -8.78 -0.47 -18.15
N LEU A 158 -9.37 -1.15 -17.16
CA LEU A 158 -8.72 -2.22 -16.40
C LEU A 158 -8.36 -3.45 -17.25
N THR A 159 -9.08 -3.71 -18.34
CA THR A 159 -8.81 -4.87 -19.21
C THR A 159 -7.57 -4.67 -20.09
N CYS A 160 -7.20 -3.43 -20.39
CA CYS A 160 -6.08 -3.13 -21.29
C CYS A 160 -4.72 -3.37 -20.62
N CYS A 161 -4.57 -3.04 -19.34
CA CYS A 161 -3.30 -3.24 -18.62
C CYS A 161 -3.06 -4.71 -18.22
N ILE A 162 -4.11 -5.52 -18.13
CA ILE A 162 -4.02 -6.92 -17.70
C ILE A 162 -3.91 -7.90 -18.91
N GLY A 163 -4.26 -7.44 -20.12
CA GLY A 163 -4.50 -8.33 -21.27
C GLY A 163 -3.35 -8.54 -22.28
N SER A 164 -2.27 -7.77 -22.26
CA SER A 164 -1.23 -7.87 -23.30
C SER A 164 -0.02 -8.70 -22.86
N ARG A 165 -0.19 -10.02 -22.83
CA ARG A 165 0.94 -10.95 -23.03
C ARG A 165 1.18 -11.09 -24.54
N PRO A 166 2.43 -10.99 -25.05
CA PRO A 166 2.70 -11.36 -26.43
C PRO A 166 2.48 -12.86 -26.61
N ALA A 167 1.71 -13.21 -27.64
CA ALA A 167 1.47 -14.58 -28.06
C ALA A 167 2.78 -15.19 -28.57
N GLY A 168 3.27 -16.25 -27.92
CA GLY A 168 4.41 -17.02 -28.41
C GLY A 168 5.03 -17.95 -27.37
N ALA A 169 4.83 -19.26 -27.57
CA ALA A 169 5.45 -20.40 -26.91
C ALA A 169 4.98 -20.78 -25.49
N PHE A 170 3.94 -21.60 -25.41
CA PHE A 170 4.00 -22.82 -24.58
C PHE A 170 3.20 -23.95 -25.24
N SER A 171 3.91 -25.01 -25.60
CA SER A 171 3.38 -26.27 -26.11
C SER A 171 2.65 -27.01 -25.00
N THR A 172 1.48 -27.56 -25.31
CA THR A 172 0.67 -28.41 -24.42
C THR A 172 1.27 -29.80 -24.33
N SER A 173 2.26 -29.99 -23.47
CA SER A 173 2.70 -31.31 -23.01
C SER A 173 3.45 -31.18 -21.68
N ASP A 174 2.72 -30.94 -20.59
CA ASP A 174 3.05 -31.41 -19.24
C ASP A 174 1.94 -31.00 -18.25
N ALA A 175 0.75 -31.53 -18.50
CA ALA A 175 -0.27 -31.66 -17.48
C ALA A 175 0.08 -32.92 -16.65
N GLY A 176 0.67 -32.76 -15.47
CA GLY A 176 0.74 -33.88 -14.53
C GLY A 176 1.94 -33.89 -13.59
N ARG A 177 1.92 -33.06 -12.54
CA ARG A 177 2.39 -33.46 -11.20
C ARG A 177 1.99 -32.42 -10.15
N ALA A 178 0.86 -32.67 -9.50
CA ALA A 178 0.60 -32.11 -8.18
C ALA A 178 1.58 -32.74 -7.19
N MET A 179 2.29 -31.92 -6.40
CA MET A 179 2.94 -32.39 -5.18
C MET A 179 2.23 -31.81 -3.95
N PRO A 180 1.87 -32.65 -2.97
CA PRO A 180 1.20 -32.23 -1.75
C PRO A 180 2.20 -31.62 -0.74
N TRP A 181 1.79 -30.53 -0.11
CA TRP A 181 2.48 -29.95 1.03
C TRP A 181 2.41 -30.88 2.25
N ARG A 182 3.56 -31.27 2.81
CA ARG A 182 3.68 -31.98 4.10
C ARG A 182 4.17 -31.01 5.18
N PRO A 183 3.53 -30.92 6.35
CA PRO A 183 4.12 -30.26 7.51
C PRO A 183 5.21 -31.17 8.13
N SER A 184 6.36 -30.60 8.47
CA SER A 184 7.41 -31.30 9.21
C SER A 184 7.10 -31.31 10.72
N PRO A 185 7.34 -32.42 11.44
CA PRO A 185 6.94 -32.58 12.83
C PRO A 185 8.00 -32.12 13.84
N SER A 186 7.52 -31.86 15.05
CA SER A 186 8.21 -31.82 16.35
C SER A 186 8.96 -30.54 16.75
N ALA A 187 8.40 -29.87 17.76
CA ALA A 187 9.07 -29.76 19.06
C ALA A 187 7.99 -29.74 20.17
N SER A 188 7.98 -30.79 20.97
CA SER A 188 7.17 -30.94 22.18
C SER A 188 8.00 -30.56 23.41
N ARG A 189 7.31 -30.09 24.46
CA ARG A 189 7.74 -29.92 25.88
C ARG A 189 8.68 -28.73 26.15
N ILE A 190 8.22 -27.76 26.93
CA ILE A 190 8.26 -27.71 28.41
C ILE A 190 7.02 -26.95 28.87
#